data_AF-A0A915ZEA9-F1
#
_entry.id   AF-A0A915ZEA9-F1
#
_cell.length_a   1.000
_cell.length_b   1.000
_cell.length_c   1.000
_cell.angle_alpha   90.00
_cell.angle_beta   90.00
_cell.angle_gamma   90.00
#
_symmetry.space_group_name_H-M   'P 1'
#
loop_
_entity.id
_entity.type
_entity.pdbx_description
1 polymer ?
#
loop_
_entity_poly.entity_id
_entity_poly.type
_entity_poly.pdbx_seq_one_letter_code
_entity_poly.pdbx_strand_id
1 'polypeptide(L)'
;MPIDVFQNLYFLPDPVPSRDNPDRYETFANLYGKFTTEKFRPSLINLNSKAELAPSNILISAKIRGYIKCKSCGKTRCLYSELKLTEQEKQDLESALQTYTYSCGSPIFPDDHSLAQKVFVRVQISCDSPIELLYYTSKKAGNIPICYWCGANNDFVTVPQNLQENFKLVYPLCSSCNENGKTFYKRLENKVNSRKKQKVNHVD
;
A
#
# COMPACT_ATOMS: atom_id res chain seq x y z
N MET A 1 16.32 -14.22 -44.23
CA MET A 1 17.53 -13.44 -43.95
C MET A 1 18.69 -14.41 -43.77
N PRO A 2 19.84 -14.21 -44.42
CA PRO A 2 21.00 -15.08 -44.29
C PRO A 2 21.51 -15.15 -42.83
N ILE A 3 22.07 -16.29 -42.42
CA ILE A 3 22.42 -16.56 -41.01
C ILE A 3 23.62 -15.72 -40.55
N ASP A 4 24.52 -15.45 -41.48
CA ASP A 4 25.67 -14.54 -41.39
C ASP A 4 25.23 -13.09 -41.15
N VAL A 5 24.08 -12.68 -41.67
CA VAL A 5 23.52 -11.35 -41.40
C VAL A 5 22.98 -11.29 -39.97
N PHE A 6 22.32 -12.35 -39.49
CA PHE A 6 21.77 -12.38 -38.12
C PHE A 6 22.86 -12.39 -37.04
N GLN A 7 23.98 -13.09 -37.28
CA GLN A 7 25.10 -13.21 -36.34
C GLN A 7 25.87 -11.89 -36.12
N ASN A 8 25.76 -10.94 -37.05
CA ASN A 8 26.41 -9.64 -36.99
C ASN A 8 25.50 -8.51 -36.48
N LEU A 9 24.25 -8.81 -36.12
CA LEU A 9 23.35 -7.81 -35.54
C LEU A 9 23.74 -7.56 -34.08
N TYR A 10 23.99 -6.29 -33.75
CA TYR A 10 24.05 -5.87 -32.36
C TYR A 10 22.69 -6.08 -31.68
N PHE A 11 22.73 -6.44 -30.40
CA PHE A 11 21.53 -6.50 -29.57
C PHE A 11 20.82 -5.13 -29.53
N LEU A 12 19.50 -5.14 -29.39
CA LEU A 12 18.71 -3.91 -29.32
C LEU A 12 19.16 -3.09 -28.09
N PRO A 13 19.53 -1.81 -28.26
CA PRO A 13 19.98 -0.98 -27.16
C PRO A 13 18.83 -0.67 -26.20
N ASP A 14 19.14 -0.62 -24.90
CA ASP A 14 18.24 -0.16 -23.85
C ASP A 14 17.96 1.34 -23.99
N PRO A 15 16.81 1.82 -23.51
CA PRO A 15 16.51 3.24 -23.49
C PRO A 15 17.52 4.00 -22.61
N VAL A 16 18.08 5.09 -23.13
CA VAL A 16 18.98 6.01 -22.42
C VAL A 16 18.48 7.44 -22.66
N PRO A 17 18.42 8.33 -21.65
CA PRO A 17 18.02 9.73 -21.85
C PRO A 17 18.93 10.44 -22.86
N SER A 18 18.35 11.29 -23.69
CA SER A 18 19.10 12.15 -24.61
C SER A 18 19.93 13.16 -23.81
N ARG A 19 21.11 13.48 -24.32
CA ARG A 19 21.99 14.51 -23.72
C ARG A 19 21.43 15.91 -23.85
N ASP A 20 20.69 16.17 -24.92
CA ASP A 20 20.16 17.51 -25.25
C ASP A 20 18.82 17.78 -24.56
N ASN A 21 18.05 16.73 -24.28
CA ASN A 21 16.79 16.81 -23.57
C ASN A 21 16.57 15.56 -22.69
N PRO A 22 16.79 15.66 -21.37
CA PRO A 22 16.62 14.55 -20.44
C PRO A 22 15.20 13.97 -20.37
N ASP A 23 14.18 14.71 -20.82
CA ASP A 23 12.78 14.25 -20.87
C ASP A 23 12.48 13.33 -22.06
N ARG A 24 13.46 13.13 -22.96
CA ARG A 24 13.34 12.24 -24.12
C ARG A 24 14.43 11.19 -24.11
N TYR A 25 14.12 10.02 -24.65
CA TYR A 25 15.13 9.00 -24.90
C TYR A 25 15.94 9.35 -26.14
N GLU A 26 17.22 8.95 -26.11
CA GLU A 26 18.14 9.02 -27.23
C GLU A 26 17.64 8.17 -28.39
N THR A 27 17.97 8.57 -29.62
CA THR A 27 17.49 7.88 -30.82
C THR A 27 18.21 6.53 -31.02
N PHE A 28 17.53 5.59 -31.66
CA PHE A 28 18.10 4.27 -31.97
C PHE A 28 19.41 4.36 -32.76
N ALA A 29 19.47 5.24 -33.77
CA ALA A 29 20.66 5.43 -34.60
C ALA A 29 21.89 5.85 -33.77
N ASN A 30 21.66 6.61 -32.70
CA ASN A 30 22.72 7.06 -31.81
C ASN A 30 23.14 5.99 -30.78
N LEU A 31 22.32 4.97 -30.54
CA LEU A 31 22.56 3.92 -29.54
C LEU A 31 22.96 2.57 -30.14
N TYR A 32 22.60 2.28 -31.39
CA TYR A 32 22.86 0.99 -32.00
C TYR A 32 24.36 0.68 -32.05
N GLY A 33 24.75 -0.50 -31.58
CA GLY A 33 26.15 -0.91 -31.46
C GLY A 33 26.92 -0.34 -30.26
N LYS A 34 26.27 0.43 -29.38
CA LYS A 34 26.85 0.89 -28.11
C LYS A 34 26.38 0.04 -26.94
N PHE A 35 27.19 -0.04 -25.89
CA PHE A 35 26.80 -0.68 -24.65
C PHE A 35 25.79 0.20 -23.89
N THR A 36 24.63 -0.37 -23.56
CA THR A 36 23.57 0.26 -22.78
C THR A 36 23.25 -0.57 -21.54
N THR A 37 22.45 -0.03 -20.62
CA THR A 37 21.99 -0.75 -19.42
C THR A 37 20.50 -0.50 -19.20
N GLU A 38 19.82 -1.41 -18.51
CA GLU A 38 18.38 -1.28 -18.19
C GLU A 38 18.04 -0.15 -17.19
N LYS A 39 19.02 0.63 -16.72
CA LYS A 39 18.84 1.65 -15.67
C LYS A 39 17.69 2.62 -15.96
N PHE A 40 17.48 3.00 -17.22
CA PHE A 40 16.45 3.96 -17.61
C PHE A 40 15.22 3.33 -18.26
N ARG A 41 15.07 2.02 -18.15
CA ARG A 41 13.91 1.28 -18.61
C ARG A 41 12.66 1.77 -17.85
N PRO A 42 11.61 2.27 -18.54
CA PRO A 42 10.43 2.83 -17.86
C PRO A 42 9.79 1.89 -16.84
N SER A 43 9.76 0.58 -17.12
CA SER A 43 9.21 -0.42 -16.21
C SER A 43 10.03 -0.58 -14.92
N LEU A 44 11.35 -0.38 -14.99
CA LEU A 44 12.26 -0.49 -13.85
C LEU A 44 12.24 0.78 -12.99
N ILE A 45 12.22 1.96 -13.63
CA ILE A 45 12.07 3.26 -12.93
C ILE A 45 10.76 3.29 -12.14
N ASN A 46 9.65 2.86 -12.76
CA ASN A 46 8.36 2.78 -12.09
C ASN A 46 8.36 1.82 -10.91
N LEU A 47 9.16 0.75 -10.95
CA LEU A 47 9.28 -0.21 -9.85
C LEU A 47 10.05 0.40 -8.67
N ASN A 48 11.17 1.07 -8.92
CA ASN A 48 11.98 1.72 -7.89
C ASN A 48 11.25 2.90 -7.23
N SER A 49 10.47 3.67 -7.99
CA SER A 49 9.60 4.73 -7.44
C SER A 49 8.46 4.19 -6.55
N LYS A 50 8.14 2.89 -6.66
CA LYS A 50 7.07 2.19 -5.96
C LYS A 50 7.57 1.25 -4.85
N ALA A 51 8.87 1.21 -4.59
CA ALA A 51 9.42 0.33 -3.57
C ALA A 51 9.01 0.84 -2.18
N GLU A 52 8.54 -0.08 -1.33
CA GLU A 52 8.42 0.18 0.11
C GLU A 52 9.83 0.13 0.72
N LEU A 53 10.12 1.01 1.68
CA LEU A 53 11.38 0.95 2.44
C LEU A 53 11.40 -0.24 3.42
N ALA A 54 10.21 -0.74 3.76
CA ALA A 54 10.05 -1.85 4.68
C ALA A 54 10.43 -3.18 3.99
N PRO A 55 11.12 -4.11 4.69
CA PRO A 55 11.44 -5.42 4.13
C PRO A 55 10.22 -6.19 3.63
N SER A 56 10.40 -6.93 2.54
CA SER A 56 9.37 -7.80 1.95
C SER A 56 8.88 -8.82 2.97
N ASN A 57 7.60 -8.73 3.39
CA ASN A 57 6.83 -9.57 4.35
C ASN A 57 6.45 -8.90 5.69
N ILE A 58 7.00 -7.73 6.00
CA ILE A 58 6.80 -7.11 7.33
C ILE A 58 5.44 -6.40 7.46
N LEU A 59 4.82 -6.03 6.34
CA LEU A 59 3.55 -5.29 6.28
C LEU A 59 2.35 -6.22 6.52
N ILE A 60 2.32 -6.88 7.68
CA ILE A 60 1.24 -7.78 8.14
C ILE A 60 0.80 -7.42 9.57
N SER A 61 -0.43 -7.80 9.95
CA SER A 61 -1.00 -7.37 11.24
C SER A 61 -0.21 -7.87 12.45
N ALA A 62 0.35 -9.08 12.40
CA ALA A 62 1.18 -9.65 13.46
C ALA A 62 2.49 -8.89 13.72
N LYS A 63 2.92 -8.05 12.77
CA LYS A 63 4.15 -7.26 12.83
C LYS A 63 3.90 -5.81 13.23
N ILE A 64 2.64 -5.42 13.45
CA ILE A 64 2.30 -4.10 13.98
C ILE A 64 2.81 -3.99 15.43
N ARG A 65 3.52 -2.89 15.73
CA ARG A 65 4.05 -2.57 17.06
C ARG A 65 3.45 -1.31 17.64
N GLY A 66 3.00 -0.40 16.80
CA GLY A 66 2.44 0.87 17.23
C GLY A 66 1.64 1.52 16.13
N TYR A 67 1.21 2.74 16.42
CA TYR A 67 0.54 3.59 15.47
C TYR A 67 1.09 5.00 15.57
N ILE A 68 1.02 5.72 14.45
CA ILE A 68 1.38 7.13 14.37
C ILE A 68 0.26 7.89 13.66
N LYS A 69 -0.01 9.13 14.08
CA LYS A 69 -0.96 10.00 13.37
C LYS A 69 -0.21 10.87 12.37
N CYS A 70 -0.69 10.88 11.13
CA CYS A 70 -0.22 11.83 10.12
C CYS A 70 -0.60 13.25 10.55
N LYS A 71 0.37 14.17 10.58
CA LYS A 71 0.13 15.58 10.91
C LYS A 71 -0.75 16.26 9.88
N SER A 72 -0.57 15.94 8.60
CA SER A 72 -1.27 16.60 7.49
C SER A 72 -2.74 16.20 7.36
N CYS A 73 -3.09 14.94 7.64
CA CYS A 73 -4.46 14.44 7.44
C CYS A 73 -5.12 13.83 8.68
N GLY A 74 -4.42 13.75 9.81
CA GLY A 74 -4.91 13.20 11.07
C GLY A 74 -5.08 11.68 11.10
N LYS A 75 -4.94 10.98 9.96
CA LYS A 75 -5.14 9.54 9.87
C LYS A 75 -4.06 8.77 10.64
N THR A 76 -4.50 7.74 11.34
CA THR A 76 -3.64 6.77 12.02
C THR A 76 -3.02 5.80 11.00
N ARG A 77 -1.70 5.59 11.11
CA ARG A 77 -0.89 4.68 10.28
C ARG A 77 -0.20 3.64 11.15
N CYS A 78 -0.03 2.44 10.61
CA CYS A 78 0.58 1.30 11.28
C CYS A 78 2.11 1.43 11.29
N LEU A 79 2.69 1.15 12.45
CA LEU A 79 4.13 0.98 12.61
C LEU A 79 4.45 -0.50 12.71
N TYR A 80 5.38 -0.96 11.89
CA TYR A 80 5.75 -2.36 11.73
C TYR A 80 7.15 -2.61 12.26
N SER A 81 7.38 -3.77 12.86
CA SER A 81 8.73 -4.27 13.17
C SER A 81 8.77 -5.79 13.06
N GLU A 82 9.89 -6.31 12.59
CA GLU A 82 10.07 -7.75 12.37
C GLU A 82 9.96 -8.50 13.70
N LEU A 83 10.67 -7.99 14.71
CA LEU A 83 10.68 -8.53 16.06
C LEU A 83 9.78 -7.72 16.98
N LYS A 84 9.50 -8.25 18.17
CA LYS A 84 8.89 -7.47 19.24
C LYS A 84 9.93 -6.46 19.73
N LEU A 85 9.50 -5.22 19.96
CA LEU A 85 10.37 -4.20 20.55
C LEU A 85 10.63 -4.53 22.02
N THR A 86 11.88 -4.34 22.44
CA THR A 86 12.28 -4.34 23.86
C THR A 86 11.64 -3.15 24.59
N GLU A 87 11.62 -3.16 25.92
CA GLU A 87 11.06 -2.05 26.69
C GLU A 87 11.80 -0.73 26.43
N GLN A 88 13.12 -0.77 26.27
CA GLN A 88 13.90 0.41 25.90
C GLN A 88 13.50 0.93 24.51
N GLU A 89 13.41 0.05 23.50
CA GLU A 89 13.00 0.47 22.15
C GLU A 89 11.58 1.01 22.09
N LYS A 90 10.67 0.55 22.98
CA LYS A 90 9.33 1.13 23.10
C LYS A 90 9.38 2.55 23.64
N GLN A 91 10.19 2.78 24.68
CA GLN A 91 10.38 4.12 25.26
C GLN A 91 11.04 5.08 24.24
N ASP A 92 12.04 4.59 23.51
CA ASP A 92 12.69 5.34 22.43
C ASP A 92 11.69 5.67 21.32
N LEU A 93 10.86 4.69 20.94
CA LEU A 93 9.79 4.90 19.95
C LEU A 93 8.79 5.94 20.43
N GLU A 94 8.29 5.84 21.66
CA GLU A 94 7.34 6.81 22.22
C GLU A 94 7.93 8.22 22.26
N SER A 95 9.20 8.36 22.64
CA SER A 95 9.91 9.64 22.64
C SER A 95 10.05 10.20 21.23
N ALA A 96 10.38 9.35 20.25
CA ALA A 96 10.49 9.75 18.86
C ALA A 96 9.13 10.14 18.25
N LEU A 97 8.04 9.46 18.61
CA LEU A 97 6.67 9.80 18.18
C LEU A 97 6.20 11.16 18.69
N GLN A 98 6.76 11.65 19.80
CA GLN A 98 6.49 12.98 20.33
C GLN A 98 7.41 14.05 19.72
N THR A 99 8.62 13.64 19.33
CA THR A 99 9.66 14.56 18.83
C THR A 99 9.51 14.84 17.33
N TYR A 100 9.27 13.80 16.53
CA TYR A 100 9.21 13.90 15.08
C TYR A 100 7.79 14.10 14.57
N THR A 101 7.65 14.97 13.57
CA THR A 101 6.40 15.15 12.85
C THR A 101 6.33 14.20 11.66
N TYR A 102 5.31 13.35 11.62
CA TYR A 102 5.10 12.40 10.53
C TYR A 102 4.05 12.86 9.53
N SER A 103 4.31 12.61 8.25
CA SER A 103 3.35 12.76 7.15
C SER A 103 3.29 11.49 6.30
N CYS A 104 2.10 11.18 5.75
CA CYS A 104 1.92 10.00 4.90
C CYS A 104 2.91 10.00 3.73
N GLY A 105 3.55 8.87 3.49
CA GLY A 105 4.47 8.68 2.38
C GLY A 105 5.94 8.94 2.73
N SER A 106 6.22 9.44 3.93
CA SER A 106 7.58 9.68 4.42
C SER A 106 8.01 8.60 5.42
N PRO A 107 9.33 8.34 5.55
CA PRO A 107 9.87 7.65 6.71
C PRO A 107 9.49 8.35 8.02
N ILE A 108 9.47 7.60 9.11
CA ILE A 108 9.18 8.12 10.46
C ILE A 108 10.44 8.69 11.15
N PHE A 109 11.62 8.17 10.82
CA PHE A 109 12.89 8.57 11.44
C PHE A 109 13.85 9.12 10.38
N PRO A 110 14.81 9.98 10.79
CA PRO A 110 16.00 10.22 9.98
C PRO A 110 16.86 8.94 9.88
N ASP A 111 17.70 8.88 8.84
CA ASP A 111 18.47 7.67 8.48
C ASP A 111 19.45 7.21 9.57
N ASP A 112 19.92 8.12 10.41
CA ASP A 112 20.88 7.89 11.51
C ASP A 112 20.22 7.44 12.82
N HIS A 113 18.88 7.42 12.90
CA HIS A 113 18.20 7.00 14.12
C HIS A 113 18.36 5.49 14.36
N SER A 114 18.61 5.12 15.62
CA SER A 114 18.71 3.73 16.08
C SER A 114 17.52 2.81 15.72
N LEU A 115 16.34 3.39 15.46
CA LEU A 115 15.11 2.66 15.13
C LEU A 115 14.80 2.66 13.62
N ALA A 116 15.54 3.41 12.79
CA ALA A 116 15.29 3.56 11.36
C ALA A 116 15.32 2.21 10.61
N GLN A 117 16.15 1.28 11.07
CA GLN A 117 16.27 -0.07 10.50
C GLN A 117 15.42 -1.13 11.21
N LYS A 118 14.61 -0.73 12.20
CA LYS A 118 13.81 -1.65 13.04
C LYS A 118 12.32 -1.39 12.95
N VAL A 119 11.92 -0.12 12.85
CA VAL A 119 10.53 0.30 12.85
C VAL A 119 10.22 1.00 11.54
N PHE A 120 9.21 0.48 10.86
CA PHE A 120 8.85 0.88 9.50
C PHE A 120 7.41 1.37 9.45
N VAL A 121 7.16 2.29 8.51
CA VAL A 121 5.83 2.72 8.10
C VAL A 121 5.71 2.50 6.59
N ARG A 122 4.50 2.33 6.08
CA ARG A 122 4.29 2.35 4.63
C ARG A 122 4.64 3.72 4.07
N VAL A 123 5.47 3.74 3.04
CA VAL A 123 5.82 4.96 2.29
C VAL A 123 5.04 5.04 0.98
N GLN A 124 4.50 3.92 0.49
CA GLN A 124 3.59 3.93 -0.66
C GLN A 124 2.14 4.22 -0.21
N ILE A 125 1.97 5.30 0.55
CA ILE A 125 0.67 5.73 1.07
C ILE A 125 0.57 7.26 1.07
N SER A 126 -0.59 7.78 0.72
CA SER A 126 -0.86 9.23 0.69
C SER A 126 -1.87 9.64 1.75
N CYS A 127 -2.08 10.95 1.89
CA CYS A 127 -3.12 11.48 2.76
C CYS A 127 -4.54 11.11 2.27
N ASP A 128 -4.72 10.85 0.98
CA ASP A 128 -6.00 10.41 0.40
C ASP A 128 -6.27 8.92 0.58
N SER A 129 -5.22 8.16 0.92
CA SER A 129 -5.34 6.72 1.16
C SER A 129 -6.17 6.48 2.43
N PRO A 130 -7.10 5.50 2.42
CA PRO A 130 -7.89 5.13 3.59
C PRO A 130 -7.00 4.53 4.69
N ILE A 131 -7.58 4.27 5.86
CA ILE A 131 -6.94 3.52 6.93
C ILE A 131 -6.55 2.12 6.42
N GLU A 132 -5.35 1.68 6.81
CA GLU A 132 -4.83 0.39 6.40
C GLU A 132 -5.73 -0.75 6.91
N LEU A 133 -6.07 -1.71 6.06
CA LEU A 133 -6.93 -2.84 6.44
C LEU A 133 -6.36 -3.65 7.61
N LEU A 134 -5.03 -3.64 7.75
CA LEU A 134 -4.31 -4.33 8.82
C LEU A 134 -4.53 -3.70 10.20
N TYR A 135 -4.93 -2.43 10.27
CA TYR A 135 -5.36 -1.80 11.52
C TYR A 135 -6.52 -2.60 12.14
N TYR A 136 -7.51 -2.96 11.33
CA TYR A 136 -8.72 -3.64 11.77
C TYR A 136 -8.52 -5.12 12.10
N THR A 137 -7.51 -5.76 11.52
CA THR A 137 -7.17 -7.16 11.83
C THR A 137 -6.09 -7.29 12.90
N SER A 138 -5.49 -6.17 13.31
CA SER A 138 -4.54 -6.10 14.41
C SER A 138 -5.24 -6.39 15.73
N LYS A 139 -4.67 -7.32 16.50
CA LYS A 139 -5.12 -7.65 17.87
C LYS A 139 -4.42 -6.81 18.94
N LYS A 140 -3.83 -5.66 18.56
CA LYS A 140 -3.14 -4.78 19.52
C LYS A 140 -4.16 -4.24 20.53
N ALA A 141 -3.83 -4.35 21.82
CA ALA A 141 -4.66 -3.82 22.89
C ALA A 141 -4.89 -2.31 22.72
N GLY A 142 -6.11 -1.84 22.98
CA GLY A 142 -6.49 -0.43 22.80
C GLY A 142 -6.91 -0.05 21.38
N ASN A 143 -6.95 -1.00 20.43
CA ASN A 143 -7.58 -0.76 19.14
C ASN A 143 -9.07 -0.46 19.31
N ILE A 144 -9.51 0.67 18.74
CA ILE A 144 -10.90 1.11 18.75
C ILE A 144 -11.43 1.10 17.31
N PRO A 145 -12.75 0.97 17.10
CA PRO A 145 -13.33 1.18 15.78
C PRO A 145 -13.05 2.61 15.31
N ILE A 146 -12.56 2.74 14.07
CA ILE A 146 -12.39 4.02 13.39
C ILE A 146 -12.91 3.93 11.97
N CYS A 147 -13.38 5.04 11.42
CA CYS A 147 -13.87 5.13 10.06
C CYS A 147 -12.76 4.73 9.07
N TYR A 148 -13.10 3.84 8.14
CA TYR A 148 -12.18 3.37 7.10
C TYR A 148 -11.57 4.50 6.28
N TRP A 149 -12.34 5.54 5.99
CA TRP A 149 -11.91 6.61 5.09
C TRP A 149 -11.07 7.67 5.79
N CYS A 150 -11.50 8.14 6.97
CA CYS A 150 -10.88 9.29 7.63
C CYS A 150 -10.22 8.99 8.98
N GLY A 151 -10.48 7.82 9.58
CA GLY A 151 -9.97 7.48 10.90
C GLY A 151 -10.69 8.13 12.09
N ALA A 152 -11.83 8.82 11.87
CA ALA A 152 -12.68 9.30 12.95
C ALA A 152 -13.24 8.14 13.78
N ASN A 153 -13.33 8.29 15.09
CA ASN A 153 -13.73 7.24 16.03
C ASN A 153 -15.16 7.42 16.57
N ASN A 154 -15.95 8.29 15.94
CA ASN A 154 -17.28 8.69 16.37
C ASN A 154 -18.24 8.79 15.16
N ASP A 155 -19.50 9.06 15.47
CA ASP A 155 -20.57 9.40 14.52
C ASP A 155 -20.72 8.37 13.38
N PHE A 156 -20.63 7.09 13.75
CA PHE A 156 -20.73 5.98 12.81
C PHE A 156 -22.14 5.84 12.24
N VAL A 157 -22.23 5.63 10.93
CA VAL A 157 -23.46 5.28 10.25
C VAL A 157 -23.80 3.82 10.54
N THR A 158 -25.07 3.56 10.85
CA THR A 158 -25.57 2.20 11.03
C THR A 158 -25.40 1.39 9.75
N VAL A 159 -24.76 0.23 9.86
CA VAL A 159 -24.53 -0.66 8.71
C VAL A 159 -25.87 -1.25 8.23
N PRO A 160 -26.27 -1.04 6.97
CA PRO A 160 -27.46 -1.64 6.40
C PRO A 160 -27.47 -3.17 6.51
N GLN A 161 -28.62 -3.75 6.86
CA GLN A 161 -28.76 -5.20 7.08
C GLN A 161 -28.29 -6.04 5.88
N ASN A 162 -28.62 -5.61 4.66
CA ASN A 162 -28.19 -6.31 3.44
C ASN A 162 -26.65 -6.40 3.32
N LEU A 163 -25.90 -5.42 3.83
CA LEU A 163 -24.43 -5.49 3.81
C LEU A 163 -23.91 -6.47 4.84
N GLN A 164 -24.54 -6.56 6.01
CA GLN A 164 -24.17 -7.52 7.06
C GLN A 164 -24.41 -8.96 6.60
N GLU A 165 -25.51 -9.20 5.88
CA GLU A 165 -25.86 -10.53 5.37
C GLU A 165 -24.99 -10.96 4.19
N ASN A 166 -24.58 -10.02 3.33
CA ASN A 166 -23.87 -10.34 2.10
C ASN A 166 -22.34 -10.29 2.24
N PHE A 167 -21.78 -9.66 3.27
CA PHE A 167 -20.33 -9.49 3.41
C PHE A 167 -19.85 -9.89 4.80
N LYS A 168 -18.78 -10.69 4.87
CA LYS A 168 -18.17 -11.07 6.16
C LYS A 168 -17.44 -9.91 6.83
N LEU A 169 -16.96 -8.95 6.04
CA LEU A 169 -16.23 -7.78 6.54
C LEU A 169 -16.86 -6.52 5.98
N VAL A 170 -17.42 -5.70 6.87
CA VAL A 170 -17.90 -4.35 6.59
C VAL A 170 -17.17 -3.40 7.54
N TYR A 171 -16.46 -2.42 6.99
CA TYR A 171 -15.62 -1.53 7.78
C TYR A 171 -16.39 -0.26 8.20
N PRO A 172 -16.11 0.32 9.37
CA PRO A 172 -16.86 1.48 9.87
C PRO A 172 -16.84 2.68 8.92
N LEU A 173 -17.96 3.38 8.82
CA LEU A 173 -18.15 4.61 8.05
C LEU A 173 -18.71 5.68 8.99
N CYS A 174 -18.11 6.86 9.07
CA CYS A 174 -18.70 7.99 9.80
C CYS A 174 -19.63 8.81 8.90
N SER A 175 -20.54 9.54 9.53
CA SER A 175 -21.58 10.34 8.87
C SER A 175 -20.98 11.39 7.93
N SER A 176 -19.94 12.11 8.38
CA SER A 176 -19.23 13.09 7.54
C SER A 176 -18.65 12.47 6.25
N CYS A 177 -18.08 11.27 6.31
CA CYS A 177 -17.59 10.60 5.10
C CYS A 177 -18.75 10.14 4.20
N ASN A 178 -19.86 9.68 4.79
CA ASN A 178 -21.05 9.26 4.06
C ASN A 178 -21.69 10.43 3.30
N GLU A 179 -21.83 11.59 3.95
CA GLU A 179 -22.34 12.84 3.36
C GLU A 179 -21.43 13.33 2.21
N ASN A 180 -20.12 13.13 2.34
CA ASN A 180 -19.15 13.39 1.28
C ASN A 180 -19.10 12.29 0.19
N GLY A 181 -20.12 11.43 0.11
CA GLY A 181 -20.30 10.45 -0.94
C GLY A 181 -19.46 9.17 -0.80
N LYS A 182 -18.79 8.95 0.35
CA LYS A 182 -18.13 7.66 0.62
C LYS A 182 -19.15 6.62 1.05
N THR A 183 -18.90 5.37 0.72
CA THR A 183 -19.75 4.23 1.10
C THR A 183 -18.99 3.26 2.00
N PHE A 184 -19.70 2.29 2.57
CA PHE A 184 -19.07 1.23 3.35
C PHE A 184 -18.09 0.45 2.49
N TYR A 185 -16.82 0.41 2.92
CA TYR A 185 -15.86 -0.52 2.35
C TYR A 185 -16.16 -1.93 2.86
N LYS A 186 -16.12 -2.91 1.96
CA LYS A 186 -16.58 -4.27 2.21
C LYS A 186 -15.67 -5.29 1.57
N ARG A 187 -15.51 -6.44 2.21
CA ARG A 187 -14.72 -7.58 1.70
C ARG A 187 -15.41 -8.90 2.04
N LEU A 188 -14.99 -9.94 1.31
CA LEU A 188 -15.44 -11.33 1.50
C LEU A 188 -16.96 -11.46 1.33
N GLU A 189 -17.42 -11.33 0.10
CA GLU A 189 -18.82 -11.55 -0.26
C GLU A 189 -19.22 -13.01 0.00
N ASN A 190 -20.39 -13.19 0.59
CA ASN A 190 -20.99 -14.49 0.83
C ASN A 190 -21.52 -15.02 -0.50
N LYS A 191 -20.86 -16.04 -1.06
CA LYS A 191 -21.36 -16.71 -2.25
C LYS A 191 -22.65 -17.46 -1.90
N VAL A 192 -23.79 -16.94 -2.34
CA VAL A 192 -25.06 -17.67 -2.28
C VAL A 192 -25.01 -18.73 -3.38
N ASN A 193 -24.93 -20.01 -3.00
CA ASN A 193 -25.02 -21.11 -3.96
C ASN A 193 -26.42 -21.12 -4.59
N SER A 194 -26.57 -20.50 -5.75
CA SER A 194 -27.78 -20.61 -6.58
C SER A 194 -27.82 -21.96 -7.29
N ARG A 195 -27.98 -23.07 -6.54
CA ARG A 195 -28.47 -24.33 -7.11
C ARG A 195 -30.00 -24.28 -7.17
N LYS A 196 -30.55 -23.49 -8.10
CA LYS A 196 -31.92 -23.72 -8.57
C LYS A 196 -31.90 -24.97 -9.43
N LYS A 197 -32.13 -26.15 -8.83
CA LYS A 197 -32.61 -27.32 -9.57
C LYS A 197 -33.93 -26.90 -10.21
N GLN A 198 -33.92 -26.60 -11.51
CA GLN A 198 -35.14 -26.66 -12.30
C GLN A 198 -35.59 -28.12 -12.25
N LYS A 199 -36.54 -28.44 -11.37
CA LYS A 199 -37.40 -29.60 -11.58
C LYS A 199 -38.28 -29.23 -12.77
N VAL A 200 -37.87 -29.68 -13.95
CA VAL A 200 -38.79 -29.80 -15.08
C VAL A 200 -39.79 -30.86 -14.65
N ASN A 201 -41.00 -30.42 -14.30
CA ASN A 201 -42.14 -31.32 -14.17
C ASN A 201 -42.46 -31.78 -15.59
N HIS A 202 -42.13 -33.04 -15.89
CA HIS A 202 -42.76 -33.73 -17.01
C HIS A 202 -44.17 -34.10 -16.54
N VAL A 203 -45.16 -33.42 -17.10
CA VAL A 203 -46.56 -33.86 -17.06
C VAL A 203 -46.79 -34.59 -18.39
N ASP A 204 -47.18 -35.85 -18.26
CA ASP A 204 -47.84 -36.79 -19.18
C ASP A 204 -47.61 -36.67 -20.70
#